data_AF-A0A956RNV9-F1
#
_entry.id   AF-A0A956RNV9-F1
#
_cell.length_a   1.000
_cell.length_b   1.000
_cell.length_c   1.000
_cell.angle_alpha   90.00
_cell.angle_beta   90.00
_cell.angle_gamma   90.00
#
_symmetry.space_group_name_H-M   'P 1'
#
loop_
_entity.id
_entity.type
_entity.pdbx_description
1 polymer ?
#
loop_
_entity_poly.entity_id
_entity_poly.type
_entity_poly.pdbx_seq_one_letter_code
_entity_poly.pdbx_strand_id
1 'polypeptide(L)'
;MLVDLWIAGDVAAFERFEHDAAALMADHGGAVTRAVRHHENESNEDRTSADVGDSDGGAAESGRARPGPFESHLVTFPSQAHFDAYRADPRSRTLAERRAAVIAHTEVRVLADARDPLQGIRRDGPAECYRNPGQRRSLMDLFDDAFPGLSGGIARAAESGWDWALLTEPFVAWEDGEAVGHVGVLEHRIRLDGRDVLCAGVHAVATRSDRRGRGIARRLLTEALHWVDRRYGLCKLTTDVPAVYAPHGFRTVPLHRFLVLEAAPSQRHSSRPSGDASESVGAQARPGAGPSPRMLDLLCSVRDPASDRLSSLDPGWLAGIDLALQGRVSRDLTGIPGLGAFVDWTVRDGALEIHDVIAPSLPTLPELLAAAPPHERVELHMAPDRLAPDAVPIPQPEVGVLMVRGEWPFGDDVPLAVSRLGEH
;
A
#
# COMPACT_ATOMS: atom_id res chain seq x y z
N MET A 1 -17.47 -3.90 3.65
CA MET A 1 -17.23 -4.26 5.06
C MET A 1 -16.06 -5.23 5.11
N LEU A 2 -15.13 -5.04 6.03
CA LEU A 2 -14.13 -6.05 6.38
C LEU A 2 -14.67 -6.90 7.53
N VAL A 3 -14.53 -8.21 7.44
CA VAL A 3 -14.94 -9.16 8.47
C VAL A 3 -13.75 -10.04 8.81
N ASP A 4 -13.14 -9.82 9.96
CA ASP A 4 -12.05 -10.66 10.47
C ASP A 4 -12.63 -11.77 11.35
N LEU A 5 -12.21 -13.01 11.13
CA LEU A 5 -12.79 -14.23 11.69
C LEU A 5 -11.70 -15.03 12.39
N TRP A 6 -11.94 -15.40 13.65
CA TRP A 6 -11.14 -16.36 14.41
C TRP A 6 -11.95 -17.62 14.59
N ILE A 7 -11.41 -18.78 14.25
CA ILE A 7 -12.12 -20.06 14.38
C ILE A 7 -11.78 -20.76 15.69
N ALA A 8 -12.70 -21.61 16.15
CA ALA A 8 -12.50 -22.45 17.34
C ALA A 8 -11.71 -23.76 17.07
N GLY A 9 -11.25 -23.97 15.81
CA GLY A 9 -10.35 -25.06 15.42
C GLY A 9 -10.90 -26.07 14.40
N ASP A 10 -12.20 -26.12 14.15
CA ASP A 10 -12.79 -27.00 13.12
C ASP A 10 -12.89 -26.29 11.77
N VAL A 11 -11.80 -26.38 10.98
CA VAL A 11 -11.68 -25.76 9.65
C VAL A 11 -12.76 -26.28 8.69
N ALA A 12 -13.07 -27.58 8.72
CA ALA A 12 -14.06 -28.15 7.80
C ALA A 12 -15.48 -27.66 8.12
N ALA A 13 -15.81 -27.49 9.41
CA ALA A 13 -17.08 -26.90 9.81
C ALA A 13 -17.15 -25.41 9.48
N PHE A 14 -16.03 -24.69 9.60
CA PHE A 14 -15.92 -23.30 9.16
C PHE A 14 -16.16 -23.16 7.65
N GLU A 15 -15.53 -23.99 6.81
CA GLU A 15 -15.69 -23.96 5.35
C GLU A 15 -17.15 -24.21 4.93
N ARG A 16 -17.85 -25.13 5.59
CA ARG A 16 -19.30 -25.34 5.37
C ARG A 16 -20.13 -24.13 5.78
N PHE A 17 -19.80 -23.51 6.91
CA PHE A 17 -20.46 -22.28 7.35
C PHE A 17 -20.22 -21.15 6.34
N GLU A 18 -18.99 -20.96 5.90
CA GLU A 18 -18.58 -19.94 4.93
C GLU A 18 -19.32 -20.09 3.61
N HIS A 19 -19.38 -21.31 3.07
CA HIS A 19 -20.11 -21.60 1.85
C HIS A 19 -21.60 -21.20 1.95
N ASP A 20 -22.26 -21.59 3.03
CA ASP A 20 -23.68 -21.30 3.24
C ASP A 20 -23.94 -19.81 3.51
N ALA A 21 -23.02 -19.14 4.22
CA ALA A 21 -23.08 -17.70 4.44
C ALA A 21 -22.88 -16.92 3.14
N ALA A 22 -21.94 -17.33 2.29
CA ALA A 22 -21.70 -16.73 0.99
C ALA A 22 -22.89 -16.91 0.04
N ALA A 23 -23.49 -18.10 0.01
CA ALA A 23 -24.70 -18.37 -0.75
C ALA A 23 -25.88 -17.49 -0.30
N LEU A 24 -26.10 -17.38 1.02
CA LEU A 24 -27.14 -16.50 1.55
C LEU A 24 -26.86 -15.03 1.22
N MET A 25 -25.63 -14.56 1.32
CA MET A 25 -25.28 -13.19 0.94
C MET A 25 -25.57 -12.92 -0.53
N ALA A 26 -25.24 -13.86 -1.42
CA ALA A 26 -25.49 -13.77 -2.86
C ALA A 26 -26.97 -13.61 -3.21
N ASP A 27 -27.87 -14.29 -2.49
CA ASP A 27 -29.33 -14.15 -2.67
C ASP A 27 -29.81 -12.70 -2.46
N HIS A 28 -29.08 -11.92 -1.66
CA HIS A 28 -29.38 -10.52 -1.35
C HIS A 28 -28.48 -9.54 -2.10
N GLY A 29 -27.82 -10.00 -3.17
CA GLY A 29 -26.90 -9.20 -3.98
C GLY A 29 -25.57 -8.89 -3.27
N GLY A 30 -25.35 -9.42 -2.07
CA GLY A 30 -24.08 -9.33 -1.37
C GLY A 30 -23.06 -10.33 -1.91
N ALA A 31 -21.78 -10.04 -1.73
CA ALA A 31 -20.72 -10.95 -2.13
C ALA A 31 -19.56 -10.90 -1.14
N VAL A 32 -18.95 -12.06 -0.89
CA VAL A 32 -17.55 -12.11 -0.44
C VAL A 32 -16.72 -11.87 -1.68
N THR A 33 -16.31 -10.62 -1.91
CA THR A 33 -15.50 -10.28 -3.08
C THR A 33 -14.08 -10.83 -2.95
N ARG A 34 -13.63 -11.10 -1.71
CA ARG A 34 -12.31 -11.66 -1.42
C ARG A 34 -12.28 -12.31 -0.03
N ALA A 35 -11.74 -13.53 0.07
CA ALA A 35 -11.50 -14.26 1.33
C ALA A 35 -9.99 -14.57 1.49
N VAL A 36 -9.43 -14.37 2.69
CA VAL A 36 -7.99 -14.52 2.97
C VAL A 36 -7.78 -15.39 4.19
N ARG A 37 -7.32 -16.61 4.00
CA ARG A 37 -6.88 -17.48 5.09
C ARG A 37 -5.46 -17.10 5.53
N HIS A 38 -5.29 -16.88 6.84
CA HIS A 38 -3.99 -16.61 7.44
C HIS A 38 -3.46 -17.94 7.97
N HIS A 39 -2.37 -18.45 7.38
CA HIS A 39 -1.68 -19.62 7.93
C HIS A 39 -0.94 -19.20 9.21
N GLU A 40 -1.19 -19.89 10.32
CA GLU A 40 -0.28 -19.86 11.47
C GLU A 40 1.08 -20.37 10.98
N ASN A 41 2.16 -19.67 11.31
CA ASN A 41 3.52 -20.13 11.03
C ASN A 41 3.70 -21.55 11.58
N GLU A 42 3.86 -22.53 10.70
CA GLU A 42 4.42 -23.85 11.01
C GLU A 42 5.89 -23.66 11.43
N SER A 43 6.11 -23.28 12.69
CA SER A 43 7.42 -23.35 13.33
C SER A 43 7.25 -23.63 14.81
N ASN A 44 6.67 -24.77 15.15
CA ASN A 44 6.76 -25.30 16.51
C ASN A 44 6.72 -26.84 16.58
N GLU A 45 7.25 -27.52 15.57
CA GLU A 45 7.56 -28.95 15.62
C GLU A 45 9.08 -29.16 15.61
N ASP A 46 9.79 -28.63 16.63
CA ASP A 46 11.12 -29.15 16.96
C ASP A 46 11.52 -28.85 18.41
N ARG A 47 10.65 -29.19 19.36
CA ARG A 47 11.01 -29.24 20.80
C ARG A 47 10.27 -30.37 21.52
N THR A 48 10.57 -31.60 21.15
CA THR A 48 10.34 -32.76 22.02
C THR A 48 11.60 -33.60 22.08
N SER A 49 12.48 -33.31 23.04
CA SER A 49 13.19 -34.32 23.85
C SER A 49 14.15 -33.65 24.85
N ALA A 50 14.08 -34.15 26.09
CA ALA A 50 14.77 -33.72 27.32
C ALA A 50 14.24 -32.39 27.91
N ASP A 51 13.85 -32.26 29.17
CA ASP A 51 14.33 -32.97 30.36
C ASP A 51 13.23 -32.95 31.46
N VAL A 52 13.25 -33.95 32.32
CA VAL A 52 12.32 -34.12 33.45
C VAL A 52 12.82 -33.28 34.63
N GLY A 53 11.99 -32.38 35.14
CA GLY A 53 12.30 -31.60 36.34
C GLY A 53 11.03 -31.07 37.02
N ASP A 54 10.68 -31.72 38.12
CA ASP A 54 9.56 -31.44 39.02
C ASP A 54 9.83 -30.19 39.87
N SER A 55 8.86 -29.25 39.95
CA SER A 55 8.45 -28.53 41.18
C SER A 55 7.57 -27.30 40.89
N ASP A 56 6.32 -27.42 41.35
CA ASP A 56 5.48 -26.47 42.11
C ASP A 56 5.65 -24.95 41.95
N GLY A 57 4.53 -24.25 41.69
CA GLY A 57 4.35 -22.85 42.06
C GLY A 57 3.72 -21.91 41.02
N GLY A 58 2.50 -21.44 41.32
CA GLY A 58 2.13 -20.04 41.11
C GLY A 58 1.52 -19.64 39.77
N ALA A 59 0.23 -19.36 39.78
CA ALA A 59 -0.50 -18.69 38.71
C ALA A 59 0.10 -17.30 38.40
N ALA A 60 0.53 -17.11 37.16
CA ALA A 60 0.63 -15.81 36.51
C ALA A 60 0.38 -16.02 35.00
N GLU A 61 -0.85 -15.74 34.55
CA GLU A 61 -1.19 -15.62 33.13
C GLU A 61 -0.40 -14.45 32.53
N SER A 62 0.80 -14.75 32.05
CA SER A 62 1.60 -13.85 31.22
C SER A 62 0.88 -13.69 29.87
N GLY A 63 0.58 -12.44 29.52
CA GLY A 63 -0.18 -12.07 28.32
C GLY A 63 0.45 -12.58 27.03
N ARG A 64 0.00 -13.75 26.58
CA ARG A 64 0.19 -14.18 25.19
C ARG A 64 -0.62 -13.22 24.31
N ALA A 65 0.07 -12.53 23.41
CA ALA A 65 -0.57 -11.77 22.34
C ALA A 65 -1.62 -12.67 21.68
N ARG A 66 -2.87 -12.18 21.60
CA ARG A 66 -3.95 -12.93 20.95
C ARG A 66 -3.53 -13.27 19.52
N PRO A 67 -3.71 -14.53 19.07
CA PRO A 67 -3.43 -14.90 17.69
C PRO A 67 -4.25 -14.01 16.74
N GLY A 68 -3.69 -13.70 15.57
CA GLY A 68 -4.38 -12.95 14.51
C GLY A 68 -5.61 -13.70 13.97
N PRO A 69 -6.43 -13.06 13.13
CA PRO A 69 -7.61 -13.73 12.56
C PRO A 69 -7.19 -14.95 11.75
N PHE A 70 -8.00 -16.00 11.82
CA PHE A 70 -7.85 -17.18 10.96
C PHE A 70 -8.15 -16.83 9.51
N GLU A 71 -9.19 -16.01 9.28
CA GLU A 71 -9.60 -15.63 7.93
C GLU A 71 -10.21 -14.22 7.91
N SER A 72 -9.94 -13.44 6.86
CA SER A 72 -10.52 -12.10 6.66
C SER A 72 -11.33 -12.06 5.37
N HIS A 73 -12.58 -11.58 5.45
CA HIS A 73 -13.49 -11.42 4.30
C HIS A 73 -13.74 -9.96 3.97
N LEU A 74 -13.63 -9.61 2.68
CA LEU A 74 -14.22 -8.39 2.16
C LEU A 74 -15.63 -8.70 1.69
N VAL A 75 -16.62 -8.15 2.40
CA VAL A 75 -18.04 -8.32 2.13
C VAL A 75 -18.61 -7.02 1.58
N THR A 76 -19.21 -7.07 0.40
CA THR A 76 -19.86 -5.92 -0.22
C THR A 76 -21.35 -6.17 -0.40
N PHE A 77 -22.16 -5.12 -0.25
CA PHE A 77 -23.58 -5.11 -0.64
C PHE A 77 -23.82 -3.91 -1.56
N PRO A 78 -24.75 -3.99 -2.54
CA PRO A 78 -25.02 -2.91 -3.48
C PRO A 78 -25.57 -1.64 -2.80
N SER A 79 -26.26 -1.80 -1.67
CA SER A 79 -26.72 -0.70 -0.84
C SER A 79 -27.00 -1.16 0.59
N GLN A 80 -27.19 -0.20 1.50
CA GLN A 80 -27.60 -0.46 2.89
C GLN A 80 -28.90 -1.29 2.96
N ALA A 81 -29.87 -1.03 2.07
CA ALA A 81 -31.13 -1.78 2.03
C ALA A 81 -30.93 -3.27 1.69
N HIS A 82 -29.95 -3.62 0.84
CA HIS A 82 -29.61 -5.00 0.53
C HIS A 82 -28.96 -5.69 1.74
N PHE A 83 -28.10 -4.97 2.47
CA PHE A 83 -27.51 -5.49 3.70
C PHE A 83 -28.56 -5.69 4.80
N ASP A 84 -29.49 -4.75 4.96
CA ASP A 84 -30.58 -4.86 5.94
C ASP A 84 -31.52 -6.04 5.58
N ALA A 85 -31.81 -6.25 4.29
CA ALA A 85 -32.58 -7.40 3.81
C ALA A 85 -31.88 -8.74 4.12
N TYR A 86 -30.57 -8.83 3.87
CA TYR A 86 -29.76 -9.98 4.28
C TYR A 86 -29.83 -10.24 5.78
N ARG A 87 -29.70 -9.20 6.61
CA ARG A 87 -29.79 -9.32 8.08
C ARG A 87 -31.18 -9.74 8.58
N ALA A 88 -32.23 -9.37 7.85
CA ALA A 88 -33.60 -9.71 8.20
C ALA A 88 -34.01 -11.12 7.74
N ASP A 89 -33.25 -11.75 6.85
CA ASP A 89 -33.55 -13.09 6.33
C ASP A 89 -33.59 -14.13 7.48
N PRO A 90 -34.67 -14.90 7.66
CA PRO A 90 -34.76 -15.92 8.72
C PRO A 90 -33.63 -16.95 8.69
N ARG A 91 -33.07 -17.26 7.51
CA ARG A 91 -31.93 -18.19 7.34
C ARG A 91 -30.66 -17.67 8.00
N SER A 92 -30.53 -16.35 8.18
CA SER A 92 -29.41 -15.73 8.90
C SER A 92 -29.35 -16.16 10.37
N ARG A 93 -30.50 -16.48 10.99
CA ARG A 93 -30.56 -16.95 12.39
C ARG A 93 -29.97 -18.34 12.55
N THR A 94 -30.31 -19.26 11.65
CA THR A 94 -29.74 -20.62 11.61
C THR A 94 -28.23 -20.57 11.35
N LEU A 95 -27.77 -19.65 10.49
CA LEU A 95 -26.34 -19.40 10.30
C LEU A 95 -25.68 -18.79 11.54
N ALA A 96 -26.37 -17.96 12.31
CA ALA A 96 -25.83 -17.37 13.54
C ALA A 96 -25.52 -18.43 14.62
N GLU A 97 -26.37 -19.46 14.74
CA GLU A 97 -26.12 -20.60 15.64
C GLU A 97 -24.90 -21.41 15.21
N ARG A 98 -24.79 -21.71 13.91
CA ARG A 98 -23.62 -22.40 13.34
C ARG A 98 -22.36 -21.58 13.46
N ARG A 99 -22.44 -20.27 13.23
CA ARG A 99 -21.36 -19.31 13.42
C ARG A 99 -20.84 -19.35 14.85
N ALA A 100 -21.73 -19.32 15.85
CA ALA A 100 -21.33 -19.37 17.26
C ALA A 100 -20.62 -20.68 17.64
N ALA A 101 -20.86 -21.78 16.91
CA ALA A 101 -20.19 -23.05 17.13
C ALA A 101 -18.79 -23.14 16.48
N VAL A 102 -18.53 -22.41 15.40
CA VAL A 102 -17.28 -22.53 14.61
C VAL A 102 -16.35 -21.32 14.70
N ILE A 103 -16.90 -20.13 14.97
CA ILE A 103 -16.17 -18.86 14.99
C ILE A 103 -16.10 -18.37 16.44
N ALA A 104 -14.89 -18.35 16.99
CA ALA A 104 -14.59 -17.91 18.34
C ALA A 104 -14.72 -16.39 18.51
N HIS A 105 -14.35 -15.63 17.47
CA HIS A 105 -14.41 -14.16 17.49
C HIS A 105 -14.65 -13.60 16.09
N THR A 106 -15.33 -12.47 16.01
CA THR A 106 -15.49 -11.73 14.75
C THR A 106 -15.39 -10.25 14.99
N GLU A 107 -14.64 -9.59 14.13
CA GLU A 107 -14.58 -8.14 14.07
C GLU A 107 -15.12 -7.69 12.73
N VAL A 108 -16.17 -6.86 12.75
CA VAL A 108 -16.74 -6.26 11.54
C VAL A 108 -16.38 -4.80 11.50
N ARG A 109 -15.71 -4.38 10.44
CA ARG A 109 -15.43 -2.98 10.13
C ARG A 109 -16.24 -2.55 8.93
N VAL A 110 -17.22 -1.66 9.14
CA VAL A 110 -17.95 -1.04 8.05
C VAL A 110 -17.05 0.01 7.42
N LEU A 111 -16.78 -0.17 6.14
CA LEU A 111 -15.94 0.72 5.35
C LEU A 111 -16.88 1.54 4.46
N ALA A 112 -17.46 2.59 5.04
CA ALA A 112 -18.15 3.60 4.26
C ALA A 112 -17.12 4.34 3.38
N ASP A 113 -17.53 4.78 2.19
CA ASP A 113 -16.71 5.63 1.30
C ASP A 113 -15.43 5.01 0.73
N ALA A 114 -15.36 3.67 0.63
CA ALA A 114 -14.26 3.01 -0.09
C ALA A 114 -14.20 3.51 -1.55
N ARG A 115 -13.01 3.96 -1.95
CA ARG A 115 -12.68 4.33 -3.33
C ARG A 115 -12.80 3.12 -4.24
N ASP A 116 -12.99 3.37 -5.54
CA ASP A 116 -13.11 2.31 -6.54
C ASP A 116 -11.88 1.38 -6.49
N PRO A 117 -12.03 0.11 -6.05
CA PRO A 117 -10.92 -0.82 -5.95
C PRO A 117 -10.38 -1.23 -7.33
N LEU A 118 -11.11 -0.92 -8.41
CA LEU A 118 -10.72 -1.18 -9.79
C LEU A 118 -10.13 0.06 -10.49
N GLN A 119 -9.89 1.16 -9.77
CA GLN A 119 -9.27 2.36 -10.33
C GLN A 119 -7.96 2.02 -11.05
N GLY A 120 -7.81 2.53 -12.28
CA GLY A 120 -6.63 2.31 -13.11
C GLY A 120 -6.56 0.93 -13.78
N ILE A 121 -7.40 -0.04 -13.40
CA ILE A 121 -7.42 -1.36 -14.03
C ILE A 121 -8.08 -1.27 -15.42
N ARG A 122 -7.38 -1.78 -16.43
CA ARG A 122 -7.89 -1.94 -17.80
C ARG A 122 -9.05 -2.92 -17.84
N ARG A 123 -10.21 -2.43 -18.27
CA ARG A 123 -11.44 -3.24 -18.39
C ARG A 123 -11.33 -4.38 -19.42
N ASP A 124 -10.57 -4.16 -20.49
CA ASP A 124 -10.38 -5.14 -21.56
C ASP A 124 -9.23 -6.12 -21.27
N GLY A 125 -8.68 -6.09 -20.05
CA GLY A 125 -7.48 -6.80 -19.66
C GLY A 125 -6.19 -6.16 -20.21
N PRO A 126 -5.05 -6.88 -20.12
CA PRO A 126 -3.76 -6.35 -20.52
C PRO A 126 -3.70 -6.02 -22.02
N ALA A 127 -2.93 -4.99 -22.37
CA ALA A 127 -2.63 -4.68 -23.76
C ALA A 127 -1.97 -5.87 -24.48
N GLU A 128 -2.08 -5.93 -25.81
CA GLU A 128 -1.59 -7.05 -26.62
C GLU A 128 -0.11 -7.37 -26.37
N CYS A 129 0.73 -6.33 -26.18
CA CYS A 129 2.15 -6.50 -25.90
C CYS A 129 2.46 -7.26 -24.61
N TYR A 130 1.53 -7.27 -23.64
CA TYR A 130 1.64 -8.06 -22.42
C TYR A 130 0.99 -9.44 -22.56
N ARG A 131 0.01 -9.61 -23.45
CA ARG A 131 -0.67 -10.90 -23.69
C ARG A 131 0.15 -11.83 -24.58
N ASN A 132 0.85 -11.28 -25.57
CA ASN A 132 1.71 -12.06 -26.47
C ASN A 132 3.04 -12.41 -25.76
N PRO A 133 3.38 -13.70 -25.56
CA PRO A 133 4.58 -14.07 -24.80
C PRO A 133 5.91 -13.58 -25.41
N GLY A 134 5.99 -13.49 -26.74
CA GLY A 134 7.18 -12.99 -27.44
C GLY A 134 7.36 -11.50 -27.24
N GLN A 135 6.29 -10.73 -27.46
CA GLN A 135 6.28 -9.29 -27.22
C GLN A 135 6.53 -8.96 -25.74
N ARG A 136 5.91 -9.71 -24.82
CA ARG A 136 6.11 -9.51 -23.38
C ARG A 136 7.57 -9.73 -23.00
N ARG A 137 8.21 -10.80 -23.51
CA ARG A 137 9.62 -11.07 -23.26
C ARG A 137 10.50 -9.93 -23.76
N SER A 138 10.33 -9.52 -25.02
CA SER A 138 11.11 -8.43 -25.60
C SER A 138 10.91 -7.10 -24.85
N LEU A 139 9.70 -6.86 -24.32
CA LEU A 139 9.43 -5.69 -23.49
C LEU A 139 10.14 -5.76 -22.13
N MET A 140 10.20 -6.93 -21.50
CA MET A 140 10.98 -7.11 -20.25
C MET A 140 12.48 -6.93 -20.50
N ASP A 141 12.99 -7.43 -21.64
CA ASP A 141 14.39 -7.23 -22.02
C ASP A 141 14.71 -5.74 -22.25
N LEU A 142 13.81 -4.99 -22.90
CA LEU A 142 13.92 -3.52 -23.03
C LEU A 142 13.90 -2.82 -21.66
N PHE A 143 13.05 -3.27 -20.75
CA PHE A 143 12.97 -2.71 -19.40
C PHE A 143 14.28 -2.91 -18.63
N ASP A 144 14.87 -4.10 -18.67
CA ASP A 144 16.13 -4.36 -17.98
C ASP A 144 17.34 -3.68 -18.65
N ASP A 145 17.31 -3.46 -19.97
CA ASP A 145 18.33 -2.65 -20.67
C ASP A 145 18.32 -1.18 -20.21
N ALA A 146 17.14 -0.62 -19.96
CA ALA A 146 16.99 0.76 -19.51
C ALA A 146 17.09 0.91 -17.98
N PHE A 147 16.55 -0.05 -17.24
CA PHE A 147 16.37 -0.06 -15.79
C PHE A 147 16.74 -1.44 -15.24
N PRO A 148 18.02 -1.72 -14.96
CA PRO A 148 18.47 -3.04 -14.55
C PRO A 148 17.69 -3.60 -13.34
N GLY A 149 17.06 -4.76 -13.52
CA GLY A 149 16.30 -5.46 -12.48
C GLY A 149 14.82 -5.07 -12.39
N LEU A 150 14.36 -4.16 -13.26
CA LEU A 150 12.96 -3.75 -13.32
C LEU A 150 12.04 -4.94 -13.57
N SER A 151 12.36 -5.83 -14.51
CA SER A 151 11.54 -7.00 -14.83
C SER A 151 11.29 -7.91 -13.62
N GLY A 152 12.30 -8.06 -12.76
CA GLY A 152 12.19 -8.80 -11.50
C GLY A 152 11.27 -8.10 -10.50
N GLY A 153 11.30 -6.76 -10.45
CA GLY A 153 10.33 -5.97 -9.68
C GLY A 153 8.89 -6.14 -10.17
N ILE A 154 8.69 -6.13 -11.50
CA ILE A 154 7.37 -6.40 -12.12
C ILE A 154 6.86 -7.79 -11.72
N ALA A 155 7.72 -8.80 -11.78
CA ALA A 155 7.36 -10.16 -11.42
C ALA A 155 6.94 -10.28 -9.94
N ARG A 156 7.71 -9.69 -9.02
CA ARG A 156 7.36 -9.67 -7.59
C ARG A 156 6.03 -8.97 -7.31
N ALA A 157 5.76 -7.86 -8.00
CA ALA A 157 4.49 -7.15 -7.88
C ALA A 157 3.33 -8.05 -8.33
N ALA A 158 3.46 -8.71 -9.49
CA ALA A 158 2.46 -9.62 -10.03
C ALA A 158 2.22 -10.84 -9.12
N GLU A 159 3.27 -11.43 -8.56
CA GLU A 159 3.19 -12.52 -7.57
C GLU A 159 2.39 -12.11 -6.31
N SER A 160 2.47 -10.83 -5.95
CA SER A 160 1.73 -10.25 -4.83
C SER A 160 0.30 -9.82 -5.20
N GLY A 161 -0.09 -9.96 -6.46
CA GLY A 161 -1.41 -9.62 -6.99
C GLY A 161 -1.53 -8.24 -7.64
N TRP A 162 -0.43 -7.50 -7.75
CA TRP A 162 -0.36 -6.21 -8.43
C TRP A 162 0.27 -6.36 -9.82
N ASP A 163 -0.52 -6.88 -10.75
CA ASP A 163 -0.06 -7.08 -12.12
C ASP A 163 -0.04 -5.76 -12.88
N TRP A 164 1.17 -5.23 -13.09
CA TRP A 164 1.41 -4.00 -13.83
C TRP A 164 0.78 -4.02 -15.23
N ALA A 165 0.70 -5.19 -15.89
CA ALA A 165 0.13 -5.33 -17.21
C ALA A 165 -1.38 -5.00 -17.26
N LEU A 166 -2.07 -5.10 -16.13
CA LEU A 166 -3.49 -4.74 -15.99
C LEU A 166 -3.70 -3.24 -15.79
N LEU A 167 -2.66 -2.49 -15.44
CA LEU A 167 -2.77 -1.10 -14.97
C LEU A 167 -2.27 -0.08 -15.99
N THR A 168 -1.29 -0.47 -16.81
CA THR A 168 -0.61 0.44 -17.72
C THR A 168 -1.29 0.55 -19.09
N GLU A 169 -1.36 1.76 -19.63
CA GLU A 169 -1.52 2.01 -21.07
C GLU A 169 -0.13 2.13 -21.73
N PRO A 170 0.32 1.12 -22.50
CA PRO A 170 1.65 1.13 -23.10
C PRO A 170 1.65 1.71 -24.51
N PHE A 171 2.70 2.48 -24.82
CA PHE A 171 3.05 2.96 -26.15
C PHE A 171 4.41 2.37 -26.52
N VAL A 172 4.43 1.45 -27.49
CA VAL A 172 5.62 0.64 -27.78
C VAL A 172 6.05 0.83 -29.23
N ALA A 173 7.34 1.06 -29.43
CA ALA A 173 7.96 1.02 -30.74
C ALA A 173 8.58 -0.36 -30.99
N TRP A 174 8.22 -0.97 -32.12
CA TRP A 174 8.71 -2.29 -32.54
C TRP A 174 9.60 -2.18 -33.77
N GLU A 175 10.73 -2.90 -33.79
CA GLU A 175 11.57 -3.14 -34.97
C GLU A 175 11.84 -4.65 -35.05
N ASP A 176 11.50 -5.29 -36.17
CA ASP A 176 11.72 -6.74 -36.40
C ASP A 176 11.20 -7.67 -35.29
N GLY A 177 10.09 -7.28 -34.64
CA GLY A 177 9.49 -8.03 -33.53
C GLY A 177 10.08 -7.71 -32.16
N GLU A 178 11.10 -6.85 -32.08
CA GLU A 178 11.75 -6.42 -30.84
C GLU A 178 11.23 -5.06 -30.38
N ALA A 179 10.98 -4.92 -29.07
CA ALA A 179 10.65 -3.66 -28.44
C ALA A 179 11.92 -2.79 -28.41
N VAL A 180 11.89 -1.64 -29.08
CA VAL A 180 13.01 -0.69 -29.14
C VAL A 180 12.74 0.61 -28.37
N GLY A 181 11.50 0.82 -27.93
CA GLY A 181 11.15 1.90 -27.03
C GLY A 181 9.77 1.70 -26.40
N HIS A 182 9.59 2.28 -25.23
CA HIS A 182 8.37 2.20 -24.44
C HIS A 182 8.09 3.53 -23.73
N VAL A 183 6.82 3.90 -23.64
CA VAL A 183 6.28 4.87 -22.69
C VAL A 183 5.02 4.26 -22.10
N GLY A 184 4.91 4.18 -20.78
CA GLY A 184 3.70 3.71 -20.11
C GLY A 184 2.97 4.86 -19.43
N VAL A 185 1.65 4.72 -19.31
CA VAL A 185 0.80 5.64 -18.55
C VAL A 185 -0.04 4.87 -17.54
N LEU A 186 -0.04 5.28 -16.28
CA LEU A 186 -0.91 4.80 -15.21
C LEU A 186 -1.96 5.86 -14.89
N GLU A 187 -3.17 5.44 -14.54
CA GLU A 187 -4.18 6.33 -13.96
C GLU A 187 -4.25 6.07 -12.46
N HIS A 188 -4.03 7.10 -11.65
CA HIS A 188 -4.34 7.02 -10.22
C HIS A 188 -4.86 8.34 -9.68
N ARG A 189 -5.54 8.25 -8.53
CA ARG A 189 -6.08 9.39 -7.82
C ARG A 189 -5.09 9.90 -6.79
N ILE A 190 -5.01 11.21 -6.65
CA ILE A 190 -4.24 11.88 -5.60
C ILE A 190 -5.12 12.89 -4.86
N ARG A 191 -4.79 13.16 -3.60
CA ARG A 191 -5.23 14.36 -2.87
C ARG A 191 -4.28 15.48 -3.26
N LEU A 192 -4.80 16.57 -3.78
CA LEU A 192 -4.05 17.72 -4.25
C LEU A 192 -4.81 19.00 -3.89
N ASP A 193 -4.21 19.83 -3.03
CA ASP A 193 -4.80 21.09 -2.56
C ASP A 193 -6.24 20.90 -2.02
N GLY A 194 -6.39 19.92 -1.12
CA GLY A 194 -7.67 19.55 -0.51
C GLY A 194 -8.65 18.83 -1.44
N ARG A 195 -8.32 18.65 -2.72
CA ARG A 195 -9.20 18.05 -3.73
C ARG A 195 -8.70 16.69 -4.21
N ASP A 196 -9.62 15.77 -4.44
CA ASP A 196 -9.31 14.49 -5.07
C ASP A 196 -9.28 14.67 -6.60
N VAL A 197 -8.13 14.40 -7.23
CA VAL A 197 -7.94 14.54 -8.69
C VAL A 197 -7.42 13.25 -9.29
N LEU A 198 -7.89 12.90 -10.49
CA LEU A 198 -7.28 11.86 -11.31
C LEU A 198 -6.03 12.42 -11.99
N CYS A 199 -4.94 11.66 -11.93
CA CYS A 199 -3.63 12.01 -12.46
C CYS A 199 -3.13 10.88 -13.36
N ALA A 200 -2.47 11.26 -14.45
CA ALA A 200 -1.70 10.33 -15.26
C ALA A 200 -0.25 10.25 -14.74
N GLY A 201 0.24 9.06 -14.39
CA GLY A 201 1.66 8.81 -14.10
C GLY A 201 2.37 8.29 -15.36
N VAL A 202 3.34 9.02 -15.91
CA VAL A 202 4.18 8.54 -17.01
C VAL A 202 5.33 7.72 -16.44
N HIS A 203 5.47 6.47 -16.89
CA HIS A 203 6.41 5.52 -16.31
C HIS A 203 7.17 4.70 -17.36
N ALA A 204 8.23 4.04 -16.90
CA ALA A 204 9.07 3.12 -17.65
C ALA A 204 9.45 3.62 -19.05
N VAL A 205 9.79 4.91 -19.17
CA VAL A 205 10.18 5.51 -20.45
C VAL A 205 11.55 4.97 -20.86
N ALA A 206 11.55 4.09 -21.85
CA ALA A 206 12.74 3.36 -22.29
C ALA A 206 13.00 3.58 -23.78
N THR A 207 14.28 3.58 -24.14
CA THR A 207 14.74 3.38 -25.52
C THR A 207 15.96 2.49 -25.45
N ARG A 208 15.92 1.41 -26.24
CA ARG A 208 16.97 0.41 -26.27
C ARG A 208 18.33 1.07 -26.49
N SER A 209 19.34 0.65 -25.73
CA SER A 209 20.65 1.30 -25.65
C SER A 209 21.30 1.49 -27.02
N ASP A 210 21.23 0.49 -27.90
CA ASP A 210 21.73 0.49 -29.28
C ASP A 210 20.80 1.21 -30.29
N ARG A 211 19.73 1.86 -29.83
CA ARG A 211 18.75 2.61 -30.64
C ARG A 211 18.53 4.05 -30.17
N ARG A 212 19.30 4.51 -29.17
CA ARG A 212 19.27 5.88 -28.66
C ARG A 212 19.70 6.90 -29.73
N GLY A 213 19.35 8.17 -29.53
CA GLY A 213 19.66 9.25 -30.48
C GLY A 213 18.81 9.28 -31.75
N ARG A 214 17.87 8.33 -31.93
CA ARG A 214 16.98 8.23 -33.10
C ARG A 214 15.61 8.91 -32.93
N GLY A 215 15.39 9.61 -31.81
CA GLY A 215 14.13 10.29 -31.52
C GLY A 215 12.95 9.39 -31.12
N ILE A 216 13.19 8.11 -30.80
CA ILE A 216 12.16 7.12 -30.43
C ILE A 216 11.36 7.58 -29.20
N ALA A 217 12.05 7.89 -28.08
CA ALA A 217 11.40 8.39 -26.86
C ALA A 217 10.54 9.64 -27.12
N ARG A 218 11.06 10.61 -27.88
CA ARG A 218 10.33 11.85 -28.23
C ARG A 218 9.03 11.54 -28.97
N ARG A 219 9.06 10.62 -29.94
CA ARG A 219 7.87 10.19 -30.69
C ARG A 219 6.84 9.54 -29.76
N LEU A 220 7.28 8.55 -28.96
CA LEU A 220 6.39 7.82 -28.05
C LEU A 220 5.80 8.74 -26.96
N LEU A 221 6.60 9.64 -26.39
CA LEU A 221 6.12 10.64 -25.42
C LEU A 221 5.07 11.55 -26.04
N THR A 222 5.27 12.00 -27.29
CA THR A 222 4.27 12.83 -27.99
C THR A 222 2.95 12.07 -28.16
N GLU A 223 3.00 10.80 -28.53
CA GLU A 223 1.81 9.95 -28.68
C GLU A 223 1.09 9.72 -27.34
N ALA A 224 1.84 9.33 -26.32
CA ALA A 224 1.32 9.10 -24.97
C ALA A 224 0.70 10.37 -24.39
N LEU A 225 1.34 11.53 -24.57
CA LEU A 225 0.82 12.80 -24.05
C LEU A 225 -0.42 13.28 -24.80
N HIS A 226 -0.54 13.05 -26.10
CA HIS A 226 -1.81 13.26 -26.79
C HIS A 226 -2.93 12.37 -26.26
N TRP A 227 -2.61 11.15 -25.82
CA TRP A 227 -3.59 10.27 -25.18
C TRP A 227 -3.98 10.78 -23.77
N VAL A 228 -3.01 11.29 -23.01
CA VAL A 228 -3.18 11.90 -21.68
C VAL A 228 -4.03 13.16 -21.76
N ASP A 229 -3.72 14.08 -22.69
CA ASP A 229 -4.38 15.38 -22.84
C ASP A 229 -5.88 15.30 -23.09
N ARG A 230 -6.34 14.19 -23.67
CA ARG A 230 -7.77 13.96 -23.89
C ARG A 230 -8.51 13.44 -22.66
N ARG A 231 -7.81 13.10 -21.58
CA ARG A 231 -8.35 12.33 -20.45
C ARG A 231 -8.06 12.95 -19.09
N TYR A 232 -6.92 13.60 -18.92
CA TYR A 232 -6.46 14.08 -17.62
C TYR A 232 -6.01 15.53 -17.72
N GLY A 233 -6.40 16.33 -16.72
CA GLY A 233 -5.89 17.69 -16.54
C GLY A 233 -4.48 17.72 -15.94
N LEU A 234 -4.04 16.64 -15.31
CA LEU A 234 -2.75 16.55 -14.62
C LEU A 234 -1.98 15.29 -15.00
N CYS A 235 -0.68 15.45 -15.22
CA CYS A 235 0.25 14.36 -15.46
C CYS A 235 1.53 14.58 -14.65
N LYS A 236 2.08 13.50 -14.08
CA LYS A 236 3.34 13.52 -13.33
C LYS A 236 4.26 12.36 -13.74
N LEU A 237 5.53 12.49 -13.36
CA LEU A 237 6.54 11.44 -13.42
C LEU A 237 7.69 11.77 -12.47
N THR A 238 8.50 10.77 -12.15
CA THR A 238 9.78 10.94 -11.45
C THR A 238 10.92 10.59 -12.41
N THR A 239 12.01 11.36 -12.41
CA THR A 239 13.13 11.13 -13.32
C THR A 239 14.47 11.67 -12.81
N ASP A 240 15.57 11.05 -13.23
CA ASP A 240 16.93 11.62 -13.10
C ASP A 240 17.37 12.43 -14.33
N VAL A 241 16.53 12.49 -15.38
CA VAL A 241 16.86 13.14 -16.66
C VAL A 241 15.78 14.15 -17.08
N PRO A 242 15.55 15.22 -16.30
CA PRO A 242 14.44 16.17 -16.53
C PRO A 242 14.49 16.85 -17.91
N ALA A 243 15.68 16.99 -18.50
CA ALA A 243 15.87 17.53 -19.84
C ALA A 243 15.18 16.73 -20.95
N VAL A 244 14.88 15.44 -20.74
CA VAL A 244 14.10 14.62 -21.68
C VAL A 244 12.64 15.06 -21.71
N TYR A 245 12.09 15.50 -20.59
CA TYR A 245 10.66 15.76 -20.42
C TYR A 245 10.29 17.24 -20.49
N ALA A 246 11.22 18.14 -20.16
CA ALA A 246 10.99 19.59 -20.24
C ALA A 246 10.48 20.06 -21.63
N PRO A 247 11.01 19.57 -22.78
CA PRO A 247 10.47 19.92 -24.10
C PRO A 247 9.03 19.48 -24.34
N HIS A 248 8.50 18.57 -23.52
CA HIS A 248 7.13 18.06 -23.59
C HIS A 248 6.17 18.79 -22.63
N GLY A 249 6.61 19.90 -22.03
CA GLY A 249 5.79 20.74 -21.15
C GLY A 249 5.78 20.29 -19.70
N PHE A 250 6.65 19.36 -19.32
CA PHE A 250 6.88 19.05 -17.91
C PHE A 250 7.76 20.10 -17.25
N ARG A 251 7.47 20.42 -16.00
CA ARG A 251 8.30 21.27 -15.14
C ARG A 251 8.69 20.51 -13.89
N THR A 252 9.90 20.77 -13.38
CA THR A 252 10.36 20.20 -12.11
C THR A 252 9.58 20.80 -10.94
N VAL A 253 9.28 19.98 -9.94
CA VAL A 253 8.74 20.37 -8.63
C VAL A 253 9.82 20.14 -7.58
N PRO A 254 10.30 21.17 -6.87
CA PRO A 254 11.27 21.01 -5.80
C PRO A 254 10.69 20.16 -4.64
N LEU A 255 11.31 19.02 -4.36
CA LEU A 255 10.93 18.16 -3.25
C LEU A 255 11.72 18.49 -1.98
N HIS A 256 11.08 18.26 -0.85
CA HIS A 256 11.59 18.50 0.49
C HIS A 256 11.40 17.26 1.35
N ARG A 257 12.15 17.20 2.44
CA ARG A 257 11.78 16.45 3.64
C ARG A 257 11.46 17.44 4.75
N PHE A 258 10.73 17.03 5.77
CA PHE A 258 10.28 17.96 6.80
C PHE A 258 10.76 17.51 8.18
N LEU A 259 11.49 18.39 8.87
CA LEU A 259 11.99 18.13 10.22
C LEU A 259 10.96 18.55 11.26
N VAL A 260 10.61 17.65 12.17
CA VAL A 260 9.74 17.96 13.31
C VAL A 260 10.60 18.46 14.47
N LEU A 261 10.40 19.71 14.88
CA LEU A 261 11.19 20.33 15.96
C LEU A 261 10.74 19.91 17.38
N GLU A 262 9.45 19.55 17.54
CA GLU A 262 8.85 19.18 18.83
C GLU A 262 8.47 17.70 18.93
N ALA A 263 9.26 16.81 18.34
CA ALA A 263 9.15 15.39 18.68
C ALA A 263 9.66 15.23 20.12
N ALA A 264 8.74 15.11 21.09
CA ALA A 264 9.08 14.93 22.49
C ALA A 264 10.19 13.86 22.64
N PRO A 265 11.18 14.05 23.53
CA PRO A 265 12.29 13.12 23.63
C PRO A 265 11.76 11.72 23.89
N SER A 266 12.23 10.76 23.09
CA SER A 266 12.23 9.35 23.43
C SER A 266 12.70 9.20 24.88
N GLN A 267 11.98 8.36 25.62
CA GLN A 267 12.28 8.02 27.01
C GLN A 267 13.78 7.79 27.18
N ARG A 268 14.49 8.80 27.72
CA ARG A 268 15.81 8.58 28.30
C ARG A 268 15.59 7.50 29.33
N HIS A 269 16.09 6.29 29.06
CA HIS A 269 16.26 5.29 30.10
C HIS A 269 17.23 5.92 31.10
N SER A 270 16.66 6.58 32.11
CA SER A 270 17.41 6.99 33.27
C SER A 270 17.92 5.72 33.91
N SER A 271 19.23 5.52 33.82
CA SER A 271 19.96 4.61 34.66
C SER A 271 19.74 5.04 36.13
N ARG A 272 18.72 4.46 36.78
CA ARG A 272 18.60 4.43 38.23
C ARG A 272 17.88 3.15 38.68
N PRO A 273 18.36 2.47 39.74
CA PRO A 273 17.89 1.15 40.11
C PRO A 273 16.67 1.21 41.04
N SER A 274 15.79 0.22 40.84
CA SER A 274 14.88 -0.40 41.82
C SER A 274 13.65 0.37 42.31
N GLY A 275 12.47 -0.21 42.05
CA GLY A 275 11.28 -0.06 42.90
C GLY A 275 9.97 0.16 42.13
N ASP A 276 9.26 -0.94 41.87
CA ASP A 276 7.81 -1.04 41.59
C ASP A 276 7.15 -0.02 40.64
N ALA A 277 6.96 -0.42 39.38
CA ALA A 277 5.94 0.17 38.52
C ALA A 277 5.40 -0.87 37.52
N SER A 278 4.09 -1.05 37.57
CA SER A 278 3.21 -1.75 36.63
C SER A 278 3.63 -1.59 35.16
N GLU A 279 3.79 -2.73 34.48
CA GLU A 279 4.23 -2.86 33.09
C GLU A 279 3.28 -2.19 32.08
N SER A 280 3.65 -1.01 31.60
CA SER A 280 3.17 -0.49 30.32
C SER A 280 4.02 -1.10 29.20
N VAL A 281 3.50 -2.17 28.60
CA VAL A 281 4.15 -2.92 27.52
C VAL A 281 4.19 -2.04 26.25
N GLY A 282 5.36 -1.48 25.95
CA GLY A 282 5.67 -0.91 24.64
C GLY A 282 5.69 -2.04 23.60
N ALA A 283 4.71 -2.02 22.70
CA ALA A 283 4.63 -2.99 21.60
C ALA A 283 5.75 -2.71 20.60
N GLN A 284 6.90 -3.38 20.76
CA GLN A 284 7.94 -3.40 19.74
C GLN A 284 7.39 -4.09 18.48
N ALA A 285 7.45 -3.38 17.34
CA ALA A 285 7.09 -3.90 16.03
C ALA A 285 7.89 -5.18 15.71
N ARG A 286 7.19 -6.28 15.46
CA ARG A 286 7.80 -7.56 15.08
C ARG A 286 7.96 -7.63 13.55
N PRO A 287 9.11 -8.11 13.04
CA PRO A 287 9.25 -8.45 11.62
C PRO A 287 8.15 -9.43 11.18
N GLY A 288 7.52 -9.19 10.03
CA GLY A 288 6.41 -10.02 9.50
C GLY A 288 5.01 -9.61 9.95
N ALA A 289 4.86 -8.55 10.75
CA ALA A 289 3.56 -8.05 11.22
C ALA A 289 2.85 -7.08 10.24
N GLY A 290 3.43 -6.78 9.07
CA GLY A 290 2.78 -5.93 8.07
C GLY A 290 1.52 -6.57 7.45
N PRO A 291 0.71 -5.80 6.70
CA PRO A 291 -0.53 -6.30 6.15
C PRO A 291 -0.25 -7.34 5.06
N SER A 292 -1.19 -8.25 4.84
CA SER A 292 -1.21 -8.99 3.56
C SER A 292 -1.43 -8.01 2.41
N PRO A 293 -1.01 -8.32 1.16
CA PRO A 293 -1.29 -7.47 -0.01
C PRO A 293 -2.76 -7.02 -0.10
N ARG A 294 -3.69 -7.91 0.25
CA ARG A 294 -5.13 -7.63 0.20
C ARG A 294 -5.62 -6.69 1.30
N MET A 295 -5.03 -6.80 2.49
CA MET A 295 -5.29 -5.85 3.58
C MET A 295 -4.74 -4.47 3.21
N LEU A 296 -3.58 -4.42 2.53
CA LEU A 296 -3.04 -3.18 2.00
C LEU A 296 -3.98 -2.56 0.96
N ASP A 297 -4.45 -3.32 -0.04
CA ASP A 297 -5.44 -2.86 -1.03
C ASP A 297 -6.65 -2.21 -0.35
N LEU A 298 -7.18 -2.91 0.65
CA LEU A 298 -8.38 -2.47 1.35
C LEU A 298 -8.17 -1.18 2.12
N LEU A 299 -7.07 -1.10 2.89
CA LEU A 299 -6.77 0.08 3.69
C LEU A 299 -6.44 1.28 2.82
N CYS A 300 -5.71 1.09 1.71
CA CYS A 300 -5.49 2.14 0.73
C CYS A 300 -6.80 2.62 0.09
N SER A 301 -7.76 1.72 -0.18
CA SER A 301 -9.06 2.08 -0.75
C SER A 301 -9.91 2.96 0.18
N VAL A 302 -9.68 2.90 1.50
CA VAL A 302 -10.44 3.69 2.49
C VAL A 302 -9.57 4.71 3.22
N ARG A 303 -8.32 4.88 2.81
CA ARG A 303 -7.36 5.67 3.57
C ARG A 303 -7.83 7.11 3.68
N ASP A 304 -7.65 7.67 4.87
CA ASP A 304 -7.60 9.10 5.05
C ASP A 304 -6.26 9.60 4.46
N PRO A 305 -6.25 10.61 3.56
CA PRO A 305 -5.00 11.07 2.96
C PRO A 305 -4.02 11.55 4.02
N ALA A 306 -2.75 11.17 3.88
CA ALA A 306 -1.73 11.57 4.83
C ALA A 306 -1.42 13.10 4.77
N SER A 307 -1.83 13.77 3.70
CA SER A 307 -1.70 15.20 3.45
C SER A 307 -2.83 15.71 2.54
N ASP A 308 -3.29 16.94 2.78
CA ASP A 308 -4.18 17.67 1.87
C ASP A 308 -3.43 18.34 0.72
N ARG A 309 -2.13 18.62 0.88
CA ARG A 309 -1.29 19.17 -0.18
C ARG A 309 -1.00 18.13 -1.26
N LEU A 310 -0.48 16.97 -0.89
CA LEU A 310 -0.15 15.90 -1.84
C LEU A 310 -0.14 14.53 -1.17
N SER A 311 -1.03 13.63 -1.61
CA SER A 311 -1.03 12.22 -1.17
C SER A 311 -1.58 11.29 -2.25
N SER A 312 -1.05 10.07 -2.33
CA SER A 312 -1.68 9.03 -3.14
C SER A 312 -3.00 8.61 -2.51
N LEU A 313 -4.01 8.39 -3.37
CA LEU A 313 -5.31 7.83 -3.04
C LEU A 313 -5.60 6.61 -3.94
N ASP A 314 -4.56 5.94 -4.42
CA ASP A 314 -4.69 4.68 -5.14
C ASP A 314 -5.27 3.58 -4.24
N PRO A 315 -5.97 2.57 -4.80
CA PRO A 315 -6.58 1.49 -4.03
C PRO A 315 -5.56 0.42 -3.60
N GLY A 316 -4.27 0.74 -3.53
CA GLY A 316 -3.19 -0.09 -3.00
C GLY A 316 -2.25 -0.71 -4.04
N TRP A 317 -2.65 -0.74 -5.32
CA TRP A 317 -1.78 -1.29 -6.36
C TRP A 317 -0.53 -0.44 -6.59
N LEU A 318 -0.59 0.88 -6.41
CA LEU A 318 0.57 1.75 -6.63
C LEU A 318 1.57 1.54 -5.48
N ALA A 319 1.09 1.64 -4.25
CA ALA A 319 1.89 1.35 -3.06
C ALA A 319 2.51 -0.06 -3.11
N GLY A 320 1.76 -1.05 -3.59
CA GLY A 320 2.23 -2.42 -3.77
C GLY A 320 3.31 -2.58 -4.83
N ILE A 321 3.14 -1.92 -5.99
CA ILE A 321 4.18 -1.87 -7.03
C ILE A 321 5.43 -1.18 -6.51
N ASP A 322 5.30 -0.02 -5.87
CA ASP A 322 6.44 0.74 -5.33
C ASP A 322 7.25 -0.09 -4.33
N LEU A 323 6.56 -0.82 -3.42
CA LEU A 323 7.22 -1.79 -2.52
C LEU A 323 7.99 -2.84 -3.31
N ALA A 324 7.34 -3.49 -4.27
CA ALA A 324 7.97 -4.58 -5.04
C ALA A 324 9.17 -4.10 -5.87
N LEU A 325 9.12 -2.89 -6.44
CA LEU A 325 10.22 -2.27 -7.17
C LEU A 325 11.40 -1.95 -6.25
N GLN A 326 11.14 -1.59 -4.99
CA GLN A 326 12.16 -1.42 -3.95
C GLN A 326 12.71 -2.75 -3.39
N GLY A 327 12.23 -3.90 -3.88
CA GLY A 327 12.60 -5.22 -3.37
C GLY A 327 11.98 -5.55 -2.01
N ARG A 328 10.93 -4.82 -1.63
CA ARG A 328 10.17 -4.95 -0.40
C ARG A 328 8.84 -5.66 -0.65
N VAL A 329 8.20 -6.09 0.43
CA VAL A 329 6.85 -6.66 0.45
C VAL A 329 5.97 -5.88 1.42
N SER A 330 4.65 -6.01 1.30
CA SER A 330 3.71 -5.36 2.25
C SER A 330 3.99 -5.74 3.71
N ARG A 331 4.49 -6.96 3.97
CA ARG A 331 4.89 -7.40 5.32
C ARG A 331 6.01 -6.55 5.96
N ASP A 332 6.70 -5.71 5.20
CA ASP A 332 7.73 -4.78 5.68
C ASP A 332 7.14 -3.48 6.26
N LEU A 333 5.84 -3.23 6.09
CA LEU A 333 5.15 -2.13 6.75
C LEU A 333 4.92 -2.45 8.23
N THR A 334 4.99 -1.44 9.09
CA THR A 334 4.76 -1.63 10.53
C THR A 334 3.29 -1.42 10.87
N GLY A 335 2.63 -2.47 11.37
CA GLY A 335 1.26 -2.38 11.87
C GLY A 335 1.20 -1.81 13.28
N ILE A 336 0.26 -0.89 13.52
CA ILE A 336 -0.08 -0.34 14.83
C ILE A 336 -1.56 -0.67 15.11
N PRO A 337 -1.87 -1.86 15.65
CA PRO A 337 -3.24 -2.35 15.76
C PRO A 337 -4.18 -1.41 16.53
N GLY A 338 -3.68 -0.77 17.59
CA GLY A 338 -4.46 0.19 18.40
C GLY A 338 -4.92 1.42 17.63
N LEU A 339 -4.27 1.75 16.52
CA LEU A 339 -4.63 2.86 15.63
C LEU A 339 -5.28 2.40 14.33
N GLY A 340 -5.36 1.08 14.09
CA GLY A 340 -5.80 0.53 12.80
C GLY A 340 -4.94 1.01 11.63
N ALA A 341 -3.66 1.30 11.87
CA ALA A 341 -2.76 1.94 10.92
C ALA A 341 -1.60 1.03 10.53
N PHE A 342 -1.13 1.18 9.29
CA PHE A 342 0.19 0.71 8.85
C PHE A 342 1.05 1.90 8.48
N VAL A 343 2.32 1.84 8.89
CA VAL A 343 3.28 2.91 8.69
C VAL A 343 4.48 2.39 7.92
N ASP A 344 4.87 3.13 6.88
CA ASP A 344 6.17 2.96 6.26
C ASP A 344 7.14 3.94 6.93
N TRP A 345 7.99 3.43 7.82
CA TRP A 345 9.04 4.22 8.45
C TRP A 345 10.38 3.50 8.43
N THR A 346 11.46 4.24 8.66
CA THR A 346 12.80 3.69 8.80
C THR A 346 13.55 4.50 9.85
N VAL A 347 14.42 3.85 10.63
CA VAL A 347 15.35 4.58 11.51
C VAL A 347 16.73 4.59 10.87
N ARG A 348 17.26 5.78 10.61
CA ARG A 348 18.58 6.00 10.00
C ARG A 348 19.31 7.12 10.73
N ASP A 349 20.52 6.85 11.21
CA ASP A 349 21.37 7.86 11.87
C ASP A 349 20.64 8.68 12.96
N GLY A 350 19.85 7.98 13.78
CA GLY A 350 19.03 8.55 14.85
C GLY A 350 17.75 9.27 14.40
N ALA A 351 17.48 9.41 13.09
CA ALA A 351 16.22 9.93 12.57
C ALA A 351 15.20 8.83 12.36
N LEU A 352 13.97 9.03 12.85
CA LEU A 352 12.79 8.31 12.40
C LEU A 352 12.27 8.99 11.13
N GLU A 353 12.51 8.38 9.97
CA GLU A 353 11.98 8.78 8.67
C GLU A 353 10.59 8.15 8.50
N ILE A 354 9.54 8.97 8.44
CA ILE A 354 8.16 8.53 8.17
C ILE A 354 7.86 8.81 6.69
N HIS A 355 7.62 7.76 5.91
CA HIS A 355 7.43 7.83 4.47
C HIS A 355 5.96 7.74 4.04
N ASP A 356 5.14 6.96 4.74
CA ASP A 356 3.69 6.95 4.53
C ASP A 356 2.95 6.48 5.78
N VAL A 357 1.69 6.89 5.90
CA VAL A 357 0.74 6.42 6.92
C VAL A 357 -0.54 6.00 6.20
N ILE A 358 -0.89 4.73 6.36
CA ILE A 358 -2.05 4.11 5.72
C ILE A 358 -3.03 3.70 6.81
N ALA A 359 -4.10 4.48 6.95
CA ALA A 359 -5.14 4.26 7.94
C ALA A 359 -6.48 4.83 7.45
N PRO A 360 -7.63 4.24 7.85
CA PRO A 360 -8.95 4.80 7.52
C PRO A 360 -9.23 6.17 8.16
N SER A 361 -8.52 6.48 9.24
CA SER A 361 -8.47 7.79 9.90
C SER A 361 -7.02 8.08 10.19
N LEU A 362 -6.49 9.22 9.75
CA LEU A 362 -5.08 9.56 9.93
C LEU A 362 -4.78 9.72 11.43
N PRO A 363 -3.90 8.91 12.04
CA PRO A 363 -3.51 9.09 13.43
C PRO A 363 -2.70 10.39 13.59
N THR A 364 -2.74 10.95 14.80
CA THR A 364 -1.92 12.11 15.15
C THR A 364 -0.44 11.72 15.25
N LEU A 365 0.47 12.67 15.04
CA LEU A 365 1.89 12.40 15.18
C LEU A 365 2.25 11.84 16.58
N PRO A 366 1.76 12.37 17.71
CA PRO A 366 2.03 11.80 19.03
C PRO A 366 1.60 10.33 19.19
N GLU A 367 0.47 9.92 18.60
CA GLU A 367 0.01 8.53 18.61
C GLU A 367 0.96 7.61 17.82
N LEU A 368 1.45 8.07 16.67
CA LEU A 368 2.45 7.34 15.88
C LEU A 368 3.78 7.21 16.65
N LEU A 369 4.24 8.29 17.27
CA LEU A 369 5.51 8.32 18.01
C LEU A 369 5.47 7.45 19.28
N ALA A 370 4.30 7.27 19.90
CA ALA A 370 4.14 6.35 21.03
C ALA A 370 4.41 4.88 20.66
N ALA A 371 4.21 4.51 19.38
CA ALA A 371 4.49 3.17 18.85
C ALA A 371 5.80 3.09 18.06
N ALA A 372 6.49 4.22 17.86
CA ALA A 372 7.68 4.29 17.03
C ALA A 372 8.89 3.59 17.68
N PRO A 373 9.81 3.05 16.88
CA PRO A 373 11.10 2.59 17.38
C PRO A 373 11.91 3.75 18.01
N PRO A 374 12.91 3.46 18.86
CA PRO A 374 13.76 4.49 19.45
C PRO A 374 14.41 5.40 18.39
N HIS A 375 14.36 6.71 18.63
CA HIS A 375 14.87 7.74 17.72
C HIS A 375 15.25 9.02 18.49
N GLU A 376 16.06 9.88 17.85
CA GLU A 376 16.52 11.17 18.37
C GLU A 376 15.80 12.36 17.72
N ARG A 377 15.39 12.22 16.45
CA ARG A 377 14.63 13.22 15.68
C ARG A 377 13.63 12.54 14.75
N VAL A 378 12.67 13.31 14.25
CA VAL A 378 11.62 12.82 13.34
C VAL A 378 11.65 13.63 12.05
N GLU A 379 11.61 12.92 10.93
CA GLU A 379 11.62 13.48 9.59
C GLU A 379 10.44 12.91 8.79
N LEU A 380 9.66 13.77 8.13
CA LEU A 380 8.57 13.37 7.25
C LEU A 380 9.03 13.45 5.79
N HIS A 381 8.85 12.34 5.07
CA HIS A 381 9.08 12.21 3.62
C HIS A 381 7.75 12.24 2.85
N MET A 382 6.80 13.00 3.38
CA MET A 382 5.48 13.29 2.84
C MET A 382 5.10 14.70 3.30
N ALA A 383 4.20 15.35 2.57
CA ALA A 383 3.80 16.71 2.93
C ALA A 383 3.20 16.75 4.36
N PRO A 384 3.59 17.70 5.21
CA PRO A 384 3.41 17.55 6.65
C PRO A 384 2.13 18.24 7.16
N ASP A 385 1.36 18.88 6.28
CA ASP A 385 0.27 19.80 6.61
C ASP A 385 -0.80 19.20 7.54
N ARG A 386 -1.00 17.87 7.49
CA ARG A 386 -1.93 17.18 8.39
C ARG A 386 -1.28 16.56 9.62
N LEU A 387 -0.04 16.07 9.52
CA LEU A 387 0.66 15.37 10.63
C LEU A 387 1.45 16.32 11.53
N ALA A 388 2.14 17.30 10.94
CA ALA A 388 3.02 18.25 11.61
C ALA A 388 3.11 19.57 10.81
N PRO A 389 2.04 20.40 10.79
CA PRO A 389 1.99 21.61 9.97
C PRO A 389 3.13 22.60 10.20
N ASP A 390 3.75 22.58 11.40
CA ASP A 390 4.89 23.43 11.78
C ASP A 390 6.26 22.81 11.46
N ALA A 391 6.30 21.64 10.79
CA ALA A 391 7.55 20.99 10.43
C ALA A 391 8.37 21.82 9.43
N VAL A 392 9.69 21.88 9.65
CA VAL A 392 10.60 22.72 8.89
C VAL A 392 10.97 22.05 7.57
N PRO A 393 10.73 22.67 6.41
CA PRO A 393 11.12 22.10 5.12
C PRO A 393 12.64 22.13 4.95
N ILE A 394 13.18 21.02 4.48
CA ILE A 394 14.59 20.85 4.11
C ILE A 394 14.62 20.37 2.65
N PRO A 395 15.20 21.14 1.72
CA PRO A 395 15.32 20.72 0.32
C PRO A 395 16.01 19.36 0.19
N GLN A 396 15.47 18.49 -0.67
CA GLN A 396 16.10 17.22 -1.03
C GLN A 396 17.03 17.39 -2.24
N PRO A 397 18.10 16.57 -2.35
CA PRO A 397 18.99 16.59 -3.50
C PRO A 397 18.27 16.22 -4.81
N GLU A 398 18.83 16.64 -5.95
CA GLU A 398 18.24 16.57 -7.31
C GLU A 398 18.15 15.15 -7.92
N VAL A 399 18.24 14.07 -7.12
CA VAL A 399 18.08 12.70 -7.62
C VAL A 399 16.61 12.31 -7.50
N GLY A 400 16.03 11.74 -8.55
CA GLY A 400 14.61 11.38 -8.60
C GLY A 400 13.70 12.61 -8.53
N VAL A 401 13.90 13.57 -9.43
CA VAL A 401 13.05 14.78 -9.44
C VAL A 401 11.63 14.49 -9.91
N LEU A 402 10.65 14.95 -9.14
CA LEU A 402 9.26 14.99 -9.57
C LEU A 402 9.12 16.05 -10.67
N MET A 403 8.48 15.66 -11.77
CA MET A 403 8.03 16.60 -12.79
C MET A 403 6.53 16.50 -13.00
N VAL A 404 5.91 17.65 -13.27
CA VAL A 404 4.45 17.78 -13.47
C VAL A 404 4.14 18.53 -14.75
N ARG A 405 2.99 18.24 -15.33
CA ARG A 405 2.44 18.87 -16.52
C ARG A 405 0.92 19.03 -16.37
N GLY A 406 0.40 20.20 -16.72
CA GLY A 406 -1.04 20.50 -16.65
C GLY A 406 -1.43 21.26 -15.39
N GLU A 407 -2.61 20.96 -14.85
CA GLU A 407 -3.29 21.66 -13.75
C GLU A 407 -2.64 21.39 -12.39
N TRP A 408 -1.44 21.94 -12.18
CA TRP A 408 -0.76 21.89 -10.89
C TRP A 408 -1.00 23.18 -10.09
N PRO A 409 -1.63 23.10 -8.90
CA PRO A 409 -2.09 24.29 -8.18
C PRO A 409 -1.00 25.02 -7.38
N PHE A 410 0.15 24.38 -7.15
CA PHE A 410 1.20 24.96 -6.30
C PHE A 410 2.27 25.73 -7.09
N GLY A 411 2.67 26.87 -6.53
CA GLY A 411 3.90 27.57 -6.94
C GLY A 411 5.15 26.81 -6.51
N ASP A 412 6.31 27.24 -7.02
CA ASP A 412 7.61 26.63 -6.71
C ASP A 412 8.09 26.96 -5.29
N ASP A 413 7.44 27.91 -4.62
CA ASP A 413 7.67 28.34 -3.25
C ASP A 413 6.97 27.46 -2.20
N VAL A 414 6.03 26.61 -2.62
CA VAL A 414 5.30 25.70 -1.72
C VAL A 414 6.16 24.45 -1.49
N PRO A 415 6.62 24.18 -0.26
CA PRO A 415 7.39 22.98 0.01
C PRO A 415 6.49 21.75 -0.06
N LEU A 416 6.91 20.75 -0.84
CA LEU A 416 6.18 19.51 -1.08
C LEU A 416 7.10 18.31 -0.87
N ALA A 417 6.50 17.18 -0.54
CA ALA A 417 7.14 15.87 -0.54
C ALA A 417 6.17 14.84 -1.13
N VAL A 418 6.72 13.81 -1.75
CA VAL A 418 5.98 12.67 -2.27
C VAL A 418 6.37 11.47 -1.44
N SER A 419 5.36 10.74 -0.95
CA SER A 419 5.60 9.44 -0.33
C SER A 419 6.21 8.49 -1.35
N ARG A 420 7.23 7.73 -0.95
CA ARG A 420 7.83 6.67 -1.79
C ARG A 420 6.90 5.51 -2.14
N LEU A 421 5.67 5.50 -1.60
CA LEU A 421 4.59 4.55 -1.92
C LEU A 421 3.49 5.19 -2.81
N GLY A 422 3.76 6.37 -3.36
CA GLY A 422 2.93 7.07 -4.33
C GLY A 422 3.75 7.63 -5.49
N GLU A 423 4.90 7.01 -5.77
CA GLU A 423 5.92 7.49 -6.71
C GLU A 423 5.72 6.90 -8.11
N HIS A 424 4.77 7.40 -8.91
CA HIS A 424 4.75 7.21 -10.38
C HIS A 424 4.08 8.35 -11.14
#